data_AF-A0A942DRY5-F1
#
_entry.id   AF-A0A942DRY5-F1
#
_cell.length_a   1.000
_cell.length_b   1.000
_cell.length_c   1.000
_cell.angle_alpha   90.00
_cell.angle_beta   90.00
_cell.angle_gamma   90.00
#
_symmetry.space_group_name_H-M   'P 1'
#
loop_
_entity.id
_entity.type
_entity.pdbx_description
1 polymer ?
#
loop_
_entity_poly.entity_id
_entity_poly.type
_entity_poly.pdbx_seq_one_letter_code
_entity_poly.pdbx_strand_id
1 'polypeptide(L)'
;MKYLISLFIFVTLSAQAQTTKPVLISGFDDVLRQAENTGLTKSAVKILEKDKTFAGMPELYQAITSDETTPVKFTLVSGIATWFEGRIRGFLKESQYPTADLALRNWITEWSIEKFKVKHLEKILAAHPGRHFIVIFDNSEPSLEIAETIRAQYGDKISPVYLHEVLFRAERPGTVNYITAMDIALNEHQYGRLTAANVEKVAQAILAEKDAELIIPEYAYCPTQYDACSKAPRELSATCAQVQTKIIEICKNRKNN
;
A
#
# COMPACT_ATOMS: atom_id res chain seq x y z
N MET A 1 31.06 -51.98 36.19
CA MET A 1 30.80 -51.44 34.85
C MET A 1 29.81 -50.28 35.00
N LYS A 2 30.33 -49.05 35.11
CA LYS A 2 29.52 -47.83 35.36
C LYS A 2 29.30 -47.14 34.00
N TYR A 3 28.07 -47.11 33.51
CA TYR A 3 27.70 -46.37 32.31
C TYR A 3 27.52 -44.89 32.68
N LEU A 4 28.46 -44.04 32.25
CA LEU A 4 28.27 -42.59 32.22
C LEU A 4 27.33 -42.25 31.06
N ILE A 5 26.10 -41.88 31.37
CA ILE A 5 25.15 -41.29 30.42
C ILE A 5 25.54 -39.81 30.29
N SER A 6 26.24 -39.46 29.20
CA SER A 6 26.58 -38.08 28.88
C SER A 6 25.38 -37.43 28.17
N LEU A 7 24.58 -36.69 28.93
CA LEU A 7 23.43 -35.94 28.43
C LEU A 7 23.92 -34.70 27.65
N PHE A 8 23.99 -34.79 26.32
CA PHE A 8 24.23 -33.63 25.45
C PHE A 8 22.94 -32.81 25.35
N ILE A 9 22.83 -31.76 26.17
CA ILE A 9 21.79 -30.74 26.00
C ILE A 9 22.22 -29.85 24.83
N PHE A 10 21.71 -30.13 23.63
CA PHE A 10 21.76 -29.19 22.52
C PHE A 10 20.81 -28.03 22.84
N VAL A 11 21.33 -26.99 23.48
CA VAL A 11 20.64 -25.70 23.55
C VAL A 11 20.71 -25.10 22.15
N THR A 12 19.71 -25.40 21.32
CA THR A 12 19.49 -24.63 20.09
C THR A 12 19.07 -23.24 20.52
N LEU A 13 20.03 -22.31 20.57
CA LEU A 13 19.73 -20.88 20.50
C LEU A 13 19.08 -20.65 19.14
N SER A 14 17.76 -20.85 19.09
CA SER A 14 16.94 -20.28 18.04
C SER A 14 17.06 -18.78 18.22
N ALA A 15 17.99 -18.16 17.50
CA ALA A 15 17.99 -16.72 17.34
C ALA A 15 16.60 -16.38 16.79
N GLN A 16 15.72 -15.91 17.66
CA GLN A 16 14.46 -15.34 17.24
C GLN A 16 14.90 -14.13 16.42
N ALA A 17 14.92 -14.28 15.10
CA ALA A 17 15.12 -13.17 14.19
C ALA A 17 14.06 -12.17 14.59
N GLN A 18 14.47 -11.12 15.29
CA GLN A 18 13.58 -10.08 15.74
C GLN A 18 13.14 -9.40 14.46
N THR A 19 11.97 -9.81 13.95
CA THR A 19 11.45 -9.32 12.69
C THR A 19 11.14 -7.84 12.91
N THR A 20 12.09 -6.99 12.52
CA THR A 20 11.89 -5.55 12.59
C THR A 20 10.70 -5.24 11.70
N LYS A 21 9.68 -4.59 12.27
CA LYS A 21 8.49 -4.21 11.50
C LYS A 21 8.89 -3.43 10.25
N PRO A 22 8.16 -3.55 9.15
CA PRO A 22 8.49 -2.83 7.93
C PRO A 22 8.39 -1.30 8.14
N VAL A 23 8.97 -0.53 7.23
CA VAL A 23 8.67 0.90 7.03
C VAL A 23 7.66 0.98 5.89
N LEU A 24 6.57 1.73 6.10
CA LEU A 24 5.55 1.94 5.07
C LEU A 24 5.88 3.21 4.28
N ILE A 25 6.04 3.06 2.97
CA ILE A 25 6.23 4.16 2.04
C ILE A 25 5.07 4.18 1.07
N SER A 26 4.43 5.33 0.89
CA SER A 26 3.33 5.47 -0.05
C SER A 26 3.43 6.69 -0.95
N GLY A 27 2.91 6.56 -2.17
CA GLY A 27 2.41 7.69 -2.96
C GLY A 27 1.20 8.35 -2.31
N PHE A 28 0.62 9.34 -2.98
CA PHE A 28 -0.55 10.06 -2.47
C PHE A 28 -1.69 10.06 -3.48
N ASP A 29 -1.45 10.65 -4.64
CA ASP A 29 -2.43 10.72 -5.72
C ASP A 29 -2.67 9.33 -6.32
N ASP A 30 -3.94 9.00 -6.50
CA ASP A 30 -4.46 7.72 -6.97
C ASP A 30 -3.93 6.51 -6.16
N VAL A 31 -3.58 6.75 -4.89
CA VAL A 31 -3.19 5.72 -3.91
C VAL A 31 -3.96 5.92 -2.61
N LEU A 32 -3.80 7.07 -1.98
CA LEU A 32 -4.52 7.46 -0.76
C LEU A 32 -5.74 8.29 -1.11
N ARG A 33 -5.57 9.25 -2.02
CA ARG A 33 -6.65 10.11 -2.52
C ARG A 33 -6.97 9.79 -3.96
N GLN A 34 -8.22 10.01 -4.35
CA GLN A 34 -8.67 9.94 -5.72
C GLN A 34 -8.35 11.24 -6.47
N ALA A 35 -7.28 11.25 -7.27
CA ALA A 35 -6.78 12.45 -7.93
C ALA A 35 -7.14 12.51 -9.42
N GLU A 36 -7.41 11.37 -10.07
CA GLU A 36 -7.61 11.26 -11.53
C GLU A 36 -6.47 11.93 -12.30
N ASN A 37 -5.24 11.46 -12.09
CA ASN A 37 -4.05 12.04 -12.73
C ASN A 37 -3.85 11.62 -14.20
N THR A 38 -4.89 11.10 -14.86
CA THR A 38 -4.81 10.63 -16.27
C THR A 38 -4.91 11.76 -17.31
N GLY A 39 -4.84 13.05 -16.91
CA GLY A 39 -4.74 14.17 -17.87
C GLY A 39 -4.42 15.55 -17.24
N LEU A 40 -3.53 16.31 -17.89
CA LEU A 40 -2.99 17.61 -17.41
C LEU A 40 -4.05 18.67 -17.07
N THR A 41 -5.14 18.76 -17.84
CA THR A 41 -6.17 19.80 -17.67
C THR A 41 -7.16 19.48 -16.54
N LYS A 42 -7.43 18.19 -16.29
CA LYS A 42 -8.32 17.73 -15.23
C LYS A 42 -7.68 17.85 -13.84
N SER A 43 -6.37 17.61 -13.74
CA SER A 43 -5.63 17.71 -12.47
C SER A 43 -5.68 19.11 -11.85
N ALA A 44 -5.74 20.18 -12.66
CA ALA A 44 -5.80 21.56 -12.14
C ALA A 44 -7.16 21.90 -11.49
N VAL A 45 -8.26 21.38 -12.04
CA VAL A 45 -9.62 21.60 -11.50
C VAL A 45 -9.82 20.83 -10.19
N LYS A 46 -9.32 19.60 -10.12
CA LYS A 46 -9.43 18.74 -8.93
C LYS A 46 -8.61 19.21 -7.73
N ILE A 47 -7.71 20.17 -7.90
CA ILE A 47 -7.05 20.84 -6.76
C ILE A 47 -8.09 21.61 -5.92
N LEU A 48 -9.26 21.96 -6.45
CA LEU A 48 -10.29 22.69 -5.68
C LEU A 48 -11.37 21.77 -5.08
N GLU A 49 -11.48 20.53 -5.54
CA GLU A 49 -12.45 19.57 -5.03
C GLU A 49 -12.02 18.98 -3.68
N LYS A 50 -12.99 18.49 -2.90
CA LYS A 50 -12.68 17.79 -1.65
C LYS A 50 -12.03 16.44 -1.98
N ASP A 51 -10.88 16.18 -1.38
CA ASP A 51 -10.15 14.92 -1.55
C ASP A 51 -10.98 13.76 -0.98
N LYS A 52 -11.13 12.69 -1.78
CA LYS A 52 -11.80 11.44 -1.40
C LYS A 52 -10.77 10.34 -1.17
N THR A 53 -10.97 9.52 -0.13
CA THR A 53 -10.15 8.32 0.15
C THR A 53 -10.74 7.08 -0.51
N PHE A 54 -9.90 6.09 -0.79
CA PHE A 54 -10.37 4.75 -1.15
C PHE A 54 -10.85 3.97 0.09
N ALA A 55 -11.93 3.22 -0.07
CA ALA A 55 -12.49 2.39 0.99
C ALA A 55 -11.49 1.31 1.45
N GLY A 56 -11.35 1.13 2.76
CA GLY A 56 -10.44 0.16 3.39
C GLY A 56 -8.97 0.59 3.45
N MET A 57 -8.55 1.64 2.75
CA MET A 57 -7.16 2.10 2.78
C MET A 57 -6.74 2.68 4.15
N PRO A 58 -7.56 3.51 4.85
CA PRO A 58 -7.23 3.93 6.20
C PRO A 58 -7.03 2.76 7.17
N GLU A 59 -7.92 1.76 7.12
CA GLU A 59 -7.86 0.56 7.94
C GLU A 59 -6.61 -0.26 7.65
N LEU A 60 -6.22 -0.39 6.38
CA LEU A 60 -5.00 -1.06 5.96
C LEU A 60 -3.78 -0.35 6.54
N TYR A 61 -3.72 0.98 6.43
CA TYR A 61 -2.57 1.76 6.89
C TYR A 61 -2.48 1.72 8.41
N GLN A 62 -3.61 1.82 9.10
CA GLN A 62 -3.66 1.58 10.54
C GLN A 62 -3.16 0.17 10.85
N ALA A 63 -3.63 -0.88 10.19
CA ALA A 63 -3.22 -2.24 10.47
C ALA A 63 -1.71 -2.46 10.28
N ILE A 64 -1.11 -1.88 9.24
CA ILE A 64 0.33 -1.94 8.99
C ILE A 64 1.10 -1.18 10.08
N THR A 65 0.54 -0.11 10.64
CA THR A 65 1.28 0.83 11.48
C THR A 65 0.99 0.80 12.98
N SER A 66 -0.14 0.18 13.36
CA SER A 66 -0.66 0.15 14.73
C SER A 66 -0.01 -1.01 15.49
N ASP A 67 1.22 -0.82 15.95
CA ASP A 67 1.84 -1.65 16.98
C ASP A 67 2.42 -0.73 18.06
N GLU A 68 1.96 -0.94 19.30
CA GLU A 68 2.30 -0.11 20.46
C GLU A 68 3.78 -0.28 20.89
N THR A 69 4.44 -1.36 20.49
CA THR A 69 5.77 -1.71 20.96
C THR A 69 6.90 -1.12 20.11
N THR A 70 6.64 -0.87 18.83
CA THR A 70 7.58 -0.21 17.91
C THR A 70 6.78 0.40 16.76
N PRO A 71 6.50 1.72 16.79
CA PRO A 71 5.69 2.33 15.75
C PRO A 71 6.37 2.15 14.38
N VAL A 72 5.62 1.57 13.43
CA VAL A 72 6.03 1.59 12.03
C VAL A 72 6.03 3.03 11.58
N LYS A 73 7.12 3.44 10.95
CA LYS A 73 7.18 4.74 10.30
C LYS A 73 6.40 4.69 9.00
N PHE A 74 5.44 5.59 8.87
CA PHE A 74 4.74 5.86 7.63
C PHE A 74 5.33 7.12 7.00
N THR A 75 5.85 6.99 5.79
CA THR A 75 6.34 8.12 4.99
C THR A 75 5.55 8.22 3.70
N LEU A 76 5.01 9.39 3.43
CA LEU A 76 4.33 9.72 2.18
C LEU A 76 5.31 10.47 1.28
N VAL A 77 5.51 9.98 0.06
CA VAL A 77 6.40 10.56 -0.95
C VAL A 77 5.56 11.02 -2.14
N SER A 78 5.41 12.33 -2.32
CA SER A 78 4.55 12.90 -3.35
C SER A 78 5.21 14.03 -4.12
N GLY A 79 4.92 14.10 -5.43
CA GLY A 79 5.36 15.21 -6.29
C GLY A 79 4.62 16.53 -6.04
N ILE A 80 3.60 16.52 -5.17
CA ILE A 80 2.86 17.72 -4.76
C ILE A 80 3.80 18.72 -4.10
N ALA A 81 3.55 20.01 -4.35
CA ALA A 81 4.35 21.10 -3.80
C ALA A 81 4.25 21.18 -2.27
N THR A 82 5.34 21.56 -1.61
CA THR A 82 5.43 21.70 -0.14
C THR A 82 4.37 22.63 0.47
N TRP A 83 3.90 23.64 -0.26
CA TRP A 83 2.86 24.55 0.25
C TRP A 83 1.47 23.90 0.41
N PHE A 84 1.26 22.68 -0.12
CA PHE A 84 0.04 21.89 0.12
C PHE A 84 0.11 21.00 1.37
N GLU A 85 1.19 21.07 2.15
CA GLU A 85 1.39 20.23 3.34
C GLU A 85 0.19 20.27 4.29
N GLY A 86 -0.34 21.45 4.60
CA GLY A 86 -1.49 21.60 5.51
C GLY A 86 -2.73 20.85 5.03
N ARG A 87 -3.00 20.87 3.72
CA ARG A 87 -4.12 20.15 3.11
C ARG A 87 -3.93 18.64 3.21
N ILE A 88 -2.72 18.14 2.91
CA ILE A 88 -2.41 16.71 3.00
C ILE A 88 -2.58 16.23 4.45
N ARG A 89 -2.05 16.97 5.43
CA ARG A 89 -2.24 16.65 6.85
C ARG A 89 -3.70 16.67 7.27
N GLY A 90 -4.48 17.64 6.78
CA GLY A 90 -5.93 17.71 6.97
C GLY A 90 -6.62 16.46 6.43
N PHE A 91 -6.35 16.10 5.17
CA PHE A 91 -6.90 14.90 4.53
C PHE A 91 -6.55 13.61 5.29
N LEU A 92 -5.29 13.42 5.67
CA LEU A 92 -4.86 12.23 6.42
C LEU A 92 -5.61 12.12 7.75
N LYS A 93 -5.76 13.24 8.45
CA LYS A 93 -6.50 13.29 9.73
C LYS A 93 -8.00 13.03 9.54
N GLU A 94 -8.63 13.69 8.58
CA GLU A 94 -10.07 13.55 8.29
C GLU A 94 -10.42 12.14 7.83
N SER A 95 -9.56 11.52 7.03
CA SER A 95 -9.72 10.14 6.54
C SER A 95 -9.14 9.09 7.50
N GLN A 96 -8.73 9.49 8.71
CA GLN A 96 -8.23 8.61 9.77
C GLN A 96 -6.99 7.77 9.40
N TYR A 97 -6.13 8.27 8.51
CA TYR A 97 -4.81 7.66 8.29
C TYR A 97 -3.89 7.86 9.51
N PRO A 98 -2.91 6.97 9.71
CA PRO A 98 -1.80 7.20 10.63
C PRO A 98 -1.07 8.50 10.30
N THR A 99 -0.42 9.10 11.30
CA THR A 99 0.43 10.27 11.07
C THR A 99 1.60 9.89 10.17
N ALA A 100 1.85 10.70 9.15
CA ALA A 100 2.90 10.48 8.17
C ALA A 100 4.01 11.53 8.25
N ASP A 101 5.25 11.07 8.06
CA ASP A 101 6.33 11.93 7.59
C ASP A 101 6.07 12.28 6.12
N LEU A 102 6.17 13.56 5.76
CA LEU A 102 5.83 14.02 4.41
C LEU A 102 7.11 14.40 3.65
N ALA A 103 7.39 13.67 2.57
CA ALA A 103 8.37 14.04 1.56
C ALA A 103 7.63 14.66 0.37
N LEU A 104 7.55 16.00 0.38
CA LEU A 104 6.89 16.82 -0.65
C LEU A 104 7.92 17.58 -1.47
N ARG A 105 7.59 17.86 -2.72
CA ARG A 105 8.52 18.44 -3.70
C ARG A 105 8.58 19.95 -3.55
N ASN A 106 9.78 20.52 -3.52
CA ASN A 106 9.94 21.96 -3.71
C ASN A 106 10.10 22.26 -5.20
N TRP A 107 9.04 22.73 -5.85
CA TRP A 107 9.03 22.95 -7.31
C TRP A 107 10.05 24.00 -7.78
N ILE A 108 10.55 24.87 -6.90
CA ILE A 108 11.56 25.89 -7.23
C ILE A 108 12.95 25.26 -7.34
N THR A 109 13.26 24.29 -6.48
CA THR A 109 14.61 23.71 -6.38
C THR A 109 14.71 22.31 -6.98
N GLU A 110 13.59 21.64 -7.19
CA GLU A 110 13.53 20.24 -7.63
C GLU A 110 12.73 20.15 -8.92
N TRP A 111 13.40 20.16 -10.07
CA TRP A 111 12.76 20.24 -11.40
C TRP A 111 12.26 18.90 -11.95
N SER A 112 12.84 17.78 -11.51
CA SER A 112 12.42 16.43 -11.91
C SER A 112 11.72 15.72 -10.75
N ILE A 113 10.47 15.30 -10.99
CA ILE A 113 9.67 14.52 -10.03
C ILE A 113 10.31 13.16 -9.74
N GLU A 114 10.85 12.51 -10.77
CA GLU A 114 11.51 11.22 -10.67
C GLU A 114 12.75 11.31 -9.79
N LYS A 115 13.67 12.25 -10.10
CA LYS A 115 14.88 12.49 -9.28
C LYS A 115 14.54 12.84 -7.84
N PHE A 116 13.48 13.63 -7.64
CA PHE A 116 12.98 13.96 -6.31
C PHE A 116 12.53 12.70 -5.54
N LYS A 117 11.68 11.87 -6.14
CA LYS A 117 11.14 10.66 -5.50
C LYS A 117 12.26 9.65 -5.21
N VAL A 118 13.11 9.35 -6.19
CA VAL A 118 14.25 8.42 -6.03
C VAL A 118 15.16 8.88 -4.89
N LYS A 119 15.60 10.14 -4.89
CA LYS A 119 16.43 10.70 -3.82
C LYS A 119 15.81 10.56 -2.43
N HIS A 120 14.50 10.79 -2.29
CA HIS A 120 13.82 10.65 -1.01
C HIS A 120 13.68 9.19 -0.59
N LEU A 121 13.40 8.29 -1.53
CA LEU A 121 13.37 6.85 -1.27
C LEU A 121 14.73 6.35 -0.79
N GLU A 122 15.81 6.71 -1.48
CA GLU A 122 17.19 6.38 -1.06
C GLU A 122 17.48 6.88 0.36
N LYS A 123 17.07 8.10 0.68
CA LYS A 123 17.24 8.67 2.03
C LYS A 123 16.46 7.89 3.09
N ILE A 124 15.22 7.50 2.81
CA ILE A 124 14.38 6.72 3.74
C ILE A 124 14.99 5.33 3.95
N LEU A 125 15.41 4.67 2.86
CA LEU A 125 16.04 3.35 2.89
C LEU A 125 17.35 3.38 3.70
N ALA A 126 18.18 4.40 3.48
CA ALA A 126 19.45 4.57 4.19
C ALA A 126 19.26 4.90 5.69
N ALA A 127 18.18 5.60 6.05
CA ALA A 127 17.87 5.94 7.45
C ALA A 127 17.39 4.73 8.28
N HIS A 128 17.07 3.62 7.64
CA HIS A 128 16.51 2.42 8.25
C HIS A 128 17.27 1.15 7.88
N PRO A 129 18.58 1.07 8.17
CA PRO A 129 19.38 -0.11 7.85
C PRO A 129 18.81 -1.33 8.58
N GLY A 130 18.63 -2.44 7.84
CA GLY A 130 18.14 -3.71 8.38
C GLY A 130 16.62 -3.84 8.50
N ARG A 131 15.84 -2.83 8.10
CA ARG A 131 14.37 -2.94 8.02
C ARG A 131 13.92 -3.38 6.62
N HIS A 132 12.75 -4.03 6.59
CA HIS A 132 12.01 -4.25 5.34
C HIS A 132 11.12 -3.06 5.02
N PHE A 133 10.71 -2.93 3.76
CA PHE A 133 9.89 -1.82 3.29
C PHE A 133 8.65 -2.35 2.56
N ILE A 134 7.49 -1.78 2.88
CA ILE A 134 6.26 -1.92 2.11
C ILE A 134 6.11 -0.64 1.30
N VAL A 135 6.05 -0.76 -0.02
CA VAL A 135 5.97 0.38 -0.93
C VAL A 135 4.66 0.30 -1.71
N ILE A 136 3.87 1.37 -1.68
CA ILE A 136 2.56 1.43 -2.34
C ILE A 136 2.52 2.66 -3.26
N PHE A 137 2.35 2.44 -4.56
CA PHE A 137 2.24 3.49 -5.57
C PHE A 137 1.03 3.26 -6.48
N ASP A 138 0.72 4.25 -7.32
CA ASP A 138 -0.14 4.06 -8.48
C ASP A 138 0.66 3.40 -9.60
N ASN A 139 -0.01 3.01 -10.68
CA ASN A 139 0.64 2.38 -11.83
C ASN A 139 0.85 3.33 -13.03
N SER A 140 1.06 4.62 -12.76
CA SER A 140 1.56 5.55 -13.79
C SER A 140 2.99 5.21 -14.21
N GLU A 141 3.40 5.61 -15.42
CA GLU A 141 4.76 5.33 -15.92
C GLU A 141 5.87 5.79 -14.95
N PRO A 142 5.82 7.00 -14.35
CA PRO A 142 6.85 7.41 -13.41
C PRO A 142 6.92 6.50 -12.17
N SER A 143 5.78 6.02 -11.67
CA SER A 143 5.74 5.12 -10.52
C SER A 143 6.29 3.73 -10.87
N LEU A 144 6.08 3.27 -12.11
CA LEU A 144 6.67 2.02 -12.62
C LEU A 144 8.19 2.12 -12.75
N GLU A 145 8.72 3.20 -13.33
CA GLU A 145 10.17 3.45 -13.44
C GLU A 145 10.83 3.52 -12.06
N ILE A 146 10.17 4.17 -11.09
CA ILE A 146 10.63 4.21 -9.70
C ILE A 146 10.63 2.82 -9.08
N ALA A 147 9.57 2.04 -9.27
CA ALA A 147 9.46 0.68 -8.74
C ALA A 147 10.59 -0.23 -9.29
N GLU A 148 10.89 -0.12 -10.58
CA GLU A 148 12.01 -0.83 -11.20
C GLU A 148 13.36 -0.40 -10.62
N THR A 149 13.59 0.91 -10.50
CA THR A 149 14.83 1.48 -9.97
C THR A 149 15.08 1.02 -8.53
N ILE A 150 14.09 1.15 -7.63
CA ILE A 150 14.27 0.77 -6.23
C ILE A 150 14.41 -0.75 -6.07
N ARG A 151 13.73 -1.56 -6.90
CA ARG A 151 13.87 -3.01 -6.86
C ARG A 151 15.24 -3.46 -7.35
N ALA A 152 15.76 -2.84 -8.41
CA ALA A 152 17.09 -3.15 -8.91
C ALA A 152 18.19 -2.84 -7.88
N GLN A 153 18.01 -1.79 -7.08
CA GLN A 153 19.00 -1.34 -6.10
C GLN A 153 18.82 -1.95 -4.70
N TYR A 154 17.59 -2.27 -4.29
CA TYR A 154 17.22 -2.61 -2.91
C TYR A 154 16.24 -3.79 -2.79
N GLY A 155 16.17 -4.65 -3.82
CA GLY A 155 15.18 -5.73 -3.89
C GLY A 155 15.24 -6.76 -2.75
N ASP A 156 16.36 -6.85 -2.03
CA ASP A 156 16.52 -7.67 -0.82
C ASP A 156 15.76 -7.09 0.40
N LYS A 157 15.53 -5.78 0.42
CA LYS A 157 14.89 -5.05 1.53
C LYS A 157 13.44 -4.70 1.25
N ILE A 158 13.06 -4.64 -0.02
CA ILE A 158 11.74 -4.20 -0.46
C ILE A 158 10.84 -5.43 -0.65
N SER A 159 9.77 -5.53 0.15
CA SER A 159 8.63 -6.42 -0.15
C SER A 159 8.07 -6.06 -1.53
N PRO A 160 7.26 -6.90 -2.19
CA PRO A 160 6.72 -6.54 -3.50
C PRO A 160 6.13 -5.13 -3.50
N VAL A 161 6.44 -4.34 -4.52
CA VAL A 161 5.91 -2.98 -4.65
C VAL A 161 4.45 -3.12 -5.09
N TYR A 162 3.54 -2.61 -4.28
CA TYR A 162 2.11 -2.62 -4.57
C TYR A 162 1.79 -1.47 -5.52
N LEU A 163 1.14 -1.78 -6.64
CA LEU A 163 0.77 -0.81 -7.65
C LEU A 163 -0.75 -0.77 -7.82
N HIS A 164 -1.36 0.37 -7.53
CA HIS A 164 -2.80 0.55 -7.69
C HIS A 164 -3.14 0.53 -9.17
N GLU A 165 -4.06 -0.34 -9.57
CA GLU A 165 -4.42 -0.49 -10.96
C GLU A 165 -5.42 0.59 -11.40
N VAL A 166 -4.90 1.80 -11.64
CA VAL A 166 -5.69 2.90 -12.21
C VAL A 166 -5.86 2.69 -13.71
N LEU A 167 -4.79 2.26 -14.38
CA LEU A 167 -4.79 1.87 -15.79
C LEU A 167 -4.60 0.36 -15.91
N PHE A 168 -5.26 -0.32 -16.85
CA PHE A 168 -4.97 -1.74 -17.05
C PHE A 168 -3.53 -1.91 -17.56
N ARG A 169 -2.70 -2.64 -16.81
CA ARG A 169 -1.30 -2.88 -17.17
C ARG A 169 -0.87 -4.28 -16.77
N ALA A 170 -0.08 -4.91 -17.62
CA ALA A 170 0.55 -6.18 -17.28
C ALA A 170 1.41 -6.03 -16.02
N GLU A 171 1.35 -7.02 -15.14
CA GLU A 171 2.17 -7.10 -13.93
C GLU A 171 3.66 -7.12 -14.29
N ARG A 172 4.47 -6.34 -13.57
CA ARG A 172 5.93 -6.32 -13.75
C ARG A 172 6.62 -7.21 -12.70
N PRO A 173 7.78 -7.82 -13.01
CA PRO A 173 8.48 -8.71 -12.08
C PRO A 173 8.69 -8.11 -10.68
N GLY A 174 8.04 -8.73 -9.69
CA GLY A 174 8.03 -8.38 -8.26
C GLY A 174 7.42 -7.02 -7.91
N THR A 175 6.57 -6.52 -8.80
CA THR A 175 5.45 -5.68 -8.39
C THR A 175 4.23 -6.56 -8.15
N VAL A 176 3.24 -6.06 -7.44
CA VAL A 176 1.93 -6.69 -7.29
C VAL A 176 0.87 -5.65 -7.60
N ASN A 177 0.09 -5.86 -8.64
CA ASN A 177 -1.05 -4.99 -8.93
C ASN A 177 -2.15 -5.23 -7.90
N TYR A 178 -2.86 -4.17 -7.51
CA TYR A 178 -4.01 -4.27 -6.63
C TYR A 178 -5.18 -3.42 -7.12
N ILE A 179 -6.39 -3.87 -6.82
CA ILE A 179 -7.63 -3.14 -7.12
C ILE A 179 -8.15 -2.43 -5.86
N THR A 180 -8.02 -3.07 -4.70
CA THR A 180 -8.53 -2.59 -3.42
C THR A 180 -7.51 -2.77 -2.31
N ALA A 181 -7.77 -2.15 -1.16
CA ALA A 181 -6.96 -2.35 0.05
C ALA A 181 -6.91 -3.82 0.50
N MET A 182 -7.92 -4.63 0.17
CA MET A 182 -7.98 -6.03 0.56
C MET A 182 -6.93 -6.89 -0.14
N ASP A 183 -6.59 -6.59 -1.40
CA ASP A 183 -5.53 -7.30 -2.13
C ASP A 183 -4.18 -7.16 -1.41
N ILE A 184 -3.87 -5.95 -0.95
CA ILE A 184 -2.66 -5.67 -0.17
C ILE A 184 -2.74 -6.41 1.16
N ALA A 185 -3.88 -6.31 1.86
CA ALA A 185 -4.06 -6.95 3.16
C ALA A 185 -3.86 -8.48 3.11
N LEU A 186 -4.41 -9.15 2.10
CA LEU A 186 -4.25 -10.59 1.89
C LEU A 186 -2.80 -10.99 1.63
N ASN A 187 -2.10 -10.24 0.77
CA ASN A 187 -0.68 -10.50 0.49
C ASN A 187 0.17 -10.29 1.75
N GLU A 188 -0.05 -9.21 2.48
CA GLU A 188 0.66 -8.90 3.72
C GLU A 188 0.37 -9.91 4.84
N HIS A 189 -0.83 -10.49 4.86
CA HIS A 189 -1.16 -11.61 5.74
C HIS A 189 -0.39 -12.89 5.36
N GLN A 190 -0.26 -13.21 4.07
CA GLN A 190 0.57 -14.34 3.62
C GLN A 190 2.04 -14.20 4.01
N TYR A 191 2.54 -12.97 4.05
CA TYR A 191 3.88 -12.66 4.56
C TYR A 191 3.97 -12.65 6.10
N GLY A 192 2.88 -12.95 6.82
CA GLY A 192 2.83 -12.96 8.28
C GLY A 192 2.92 -11.57 8.93
N ARG A 193 2.75 -10.49 8.15
CA ARG A 193 2.85 -9.11 8.65
C ARG A 193 1.51 -8.55 9.13
N LEU A 194 0.41 -9.07 8.62
CA LEU A 194 -0.95 -8.77 9.09
C LEU A 194 -1.63 -10.02 9.64
N THR A 195 -2.47 -9.83 10.67
CA THR A 195 -3.32 -10.88 11.21
C THR A 195 -4.60 -11.03 10.38
N ALA A 196 -5.31 -12.15 10.49
CA ALA A 196 -6.62 -12.31 9.84
C ALA A 196 -7.63 -11.25 10.30
N ALA A 197 -7.59 -10.85 11.58
CA ALA A 197 -8.43 -9.76 12.10
C ALA A 197 -8.13 -8.41 11.42
N ASN A 198 -6.87 -8.14 11.06
CA ASN A 198 -6.53 -6.96 10.29
C ASN A 198 -7.14 -7.00 8.88
N VAL A 199 -7.04 -8.16 8.21
CA VAL A 199 -7.63 -8.34 6.87
C VAL A 199 -9.14 -8.18 6.92
N GLU A 200 -9.79 -8.79 7.91
CA GLU A 200 -11.23 -8.69 8.12
C GLU A 200 -11.66 -7.22 8.31
N LYS A 201 -10.93 -6.44 9.10
CA LYS A 201 -11.22 -5.01 9.30
C LYS A 201 -11.20 -4.23 7.97
N VAL A 202 -10.20 -4.47 7.13
CA VAL A 202 -10.08 -3.84 5.79
C VAL A 202 -11.25 -4.27 4.90
N ALA A 203 -11.56 -5.57 4.88
CA ALA A 203 -12.65 -6.11 4.08
C ALA A 203 -14.01 -5.54 4.50
N GLN A 204 -14.27 -5.45 5.81
CA GLN A 204 -15.52 -4.88 6.33
C GLN A 204 -15.68 -3.40 5.99
N ALA A 205 -14.61 -2.61 5.98
CA ALA A 205 -14.65 -1.22 5.52
C ALA A 205 -15.07 -1.13 4.04
N ILE A 206 -14.53 -2.00 3.18
CA ILE A 206 -14.92 -2.08 1.77
C ILE A 206 -16.38 -2.54 1.63
N LEU A 207 -16.81 -3.55 2.38
CA LEU A 207 -18.18 -4.08 2.33
C LEU A 207 -19.22 -3.07 2.84
N ALA A 208 -18.88 -2.27 3.85
CA ALA A 208 -19.75 -1.24 4.42
C ALA A 208 -19.91 0.01 3.54
N GLU A 209 -18.94 0.31 2.67
CA GLU A 209 -18.98 1.47 1.78
C GLU A 209 -20.15 1.37 0.78
N LYS A 210 -20.97 2.41 0.67
CA LYS A 210 -22.14 2.42 -0.22
C LYS A 210 -21.86 3.16 -1.52
N ASP A 211 -20.94 4.12 -1.51
CA ASP A 211 -20.53 4.85 -2.70
C ASP A 211 -19.51 4.01 -3.47
N ALA A 212 -19.94 3.46 -4.61
CA ALA A 212 -19.08 2.67 -5.48
C ALA A 212 -17.85 3.46 -5.95
N GLU A 213 -17.95 4.79 -6.08
CA GLU A 213 -16.84 5.65 -6.46
C GLU A 213 -15.75 5.69 -5.39
N LEU A 214 -16.07 5.46 -4.12
CA LEU A 214 -15.08 5.35 -3.04
C LEU A 214 -14.36 4.00 -3.04
N ILE A 215 -14.90 2.98 -3.70
CA ILE A 215 -14.28 1.66 -3.79
C ILE A 215 -13.42 1.59 -5.05
N ILE A 216 -14.02 1.83 -6.22
CA ILE A 216 -13.32 1.92 -7.51
C ILE A 216 -13.88 3.15 -8.22
N PRO A 217 -13.13 4.24 -8.35
CA PRO A 217 -13.63 5.44 -9.02
C PRO A 217 -13.80 5.20 -10.53
N GLU A 218 -14.63 6.02 -11.18
CA GLU A 218 -15.02 5.87 -12.59
C GLU A 218 -13.80 5.77 -13.54
N TYR A 219 -12.75 6.54 -13.25
CA TYR A 219 -11.54 6.62 -14.06
C TYR A 219 -10.55 5.47 -13.84
N ALA A 220 -10.73 4.65 -12.79
CA ALA A 220 -9.84 3.52 -12.50
C ALA A 220 -10.25 2.27 -13.28
N TYR A 221 -9.29 1.36 -13.45
CA TYR A 221 -9.53 0.07 -14.08
C TYR A 221 -10.56 -0.74 -13.26
N CYS A 222 -11.56 -1.30 -13.96
CA CYS A 222 -12.65 -2.03 -13.33
C CYS A 222 -12.78 -3.44 -13.93
N PRO A 223 -12.17 -4.47 -13.29
CA PRO A 223 -12.18 -5.82 -13.83
C PRO A 223 -13.56 -6.50 -13.67
N THR A 224 -14.09 -7.06 -14.76
CA THR A 224 -15.28 -7.93 -14.70
C THR A 224 -14.96 -9.38 -14.34
N GLN A 225 -13.68 -9.73 -14.29
CA GLN A 225 -13.13 -10.98 -13.79
C GLN A 225 -12.05 -10.61 -12.78
N TYR A 226 -12.26 -10.93 -11.51
CA TYR A 226 -11.40 -10.55 -10.40
C TYR A 226 -11.29 -11.76 -9.46
N ASP A 227 -10.06 -12.16 -9.13
CA ASP A 227 -9.77 -13.35 -8.33
C ASP A 227 -8.70 -13.07 -7.27
N ALA A 228 -9.00 -12.12 -6.38
CA ALA A 228 -8.15 -11.86 -5.22
C ALA A 228 -8.18 -13.02 -4.20
N CYS A 229 -9.19 -13.88 -4.26
CA CYS A 229 -9.42 -14.91 -3.25
C CYS A 229 -8.72 -16.23 -3.53
N SER A 230 -8.15 -16.43 -4.72
CA SER A 230 -7.37 -17.64 -5.08
C SER A 230 -6.32 -18.03 -4.04
N LYS A 231 -5.75 -17.06 -3.32
CA LYS A 231 -4.73 -17.29 -2.30
C LYS A 231 -5.19 -16.95 -0.88
N ALA A 232 -6.48 -16.67 -0.69
CA ALA A 232 -7.01 -16.35 0.63
C ALA A 232 -6.98 -17.60 1.54
N PRO A 233 -6.51 -17.48 2.80
CA PRO A 233 -6.65 -18.55 3.79
C PRO A 233 -8.12 -18.93 4.00
N ARG A 234 -8.36 -20.18 4.41
CA ARG A 234 -9.71 -20.72 4.62
C ARG A 234 -10.57 -19.88 5.56
N GLU A 235 -9.98 -19.28 6.58
CA GLU A 235 -10.69 -18.43 7.55
C GLU A 235 -11.14 -17.08 6.95
N LEU A 236 -10.47 -16.60 5.89
CA LEU A 236 -10.78 -15.35 5.20
C LEU A 236 -11.57 -15.57 3.90
N SER A 237 -11.78 -16.81 3.46
CA SER A 237 -12.33 -17.11 2.14
C SER A 237 -13.75 -16.58 1.95
N ALA A 238 -14.58 -16.63 3.00
CA ALA A 238 -15.96 -16.16 2.95
C ALA A 238 -16.02 -14.62 2.79
N THR A 239 -15.28 -13.89 3.63
CA THR A 239 -15.22 -12.42 3.56
C THR A 239 -14.60 -11.95 2.24
N CYS A 240 -13.53 -12.62 1.80
CA CYS A 240 -12.91 -12.33 0.51
C CYS A 240 -13.91 -12.51 -0.65
N ALA A 241 -14.66 -13.61 -0.66
CA ALA A 241 -15.66 -13.85 -1.70
C ALA A 241 -16.75 -12.77 -1.75
N GLN A 242 -17.15 -12.21 -0.59
CA GLN A 242 -18.09 -11.10 -0.53
C GLN A 242 -17.51 -9.83 -1.17
N VAL A 243 -16.26 -9.48 -0.83
CA VAL A 243 -15.59 -8.32 -1.44
C VAL A 243 -15.43 -8.52 -2.94
N GLN A 244 -14.95 -9.69 -3.37
CA GLN A 244 -14.80 -10.03 -4.79
C GLN A 244 -16.13 -9.90 -5.55
N THR A 245 -17.22 -10.42 -4.97
CA THR A 245 -18.56 -10.30 -5.57
C THR A 245 -18.96 -8.84 -5.73
N LYS A 246 -18.79 -8.03 -4.68
CA LYS A 246 -19.10 -6.59 -4.71
C LYS A 246 -18.31 -5.84 -5.78
N ILE A 247 -17.01 -6.11 -5.91
CA ILE A 247 -16.16 -5.50 -6.94
C ILE A 247 -16.64 -5.86 -8.35
N ILE A 248 -16.93 -7.15 -8.59
CA ILE A 248 -17.44 -7.61 -9.89
C ILE A 248 -18.78 -6.96 -10.22
N GLU A 249 -19.68 -6.80 -9.25
CA GLU A 249 -20.97 -6.14 -9.43
C GLU A 249 -20.81 -4.65 -9.81
N ILE A 250 -19.96 -3.92 -9.09
CA ILE A 250 -19.62 -2.52 -9.42
C ILE A 250 -19.13 -2.42 -10.87
N CYS A 251 -18.18 -3.27 -11.25
CA CYS A 251 -17.56 -3.21 -12.58
C CYS A 251 -18.49 -3.67 -13.72
N LYS A 252 -19.40 -4.61 -13.47
CA LYS A 252 -20.42 -5.00 -14.45
C LYS A 252 -21.43 -3.88 -14.68
N ASN A 253 -21.85 -3.21 -13.62
CA ASN A 253 -22.82 -2.13 -13.72
C ASN A 253 -22.26 -0.89 -14.42
N ARG A 254 -20.94 -0.65 -14.33
CA ARG A 254 -20.27 0.44 -15.06
C ARG A 254 -20.34 0.28 -16.58
N LYS A 255 -20.24 -0.94 -17.12
CA LYS A 255 -20.29 -1.17 -18.58
C LYS A 255 -21.66 -0.94 -19.21
N ASN A 256 -22.71 -0.83 -18.41
CA ASN A 256 -24.09 -0.68 -18.88
C ASN A 256 -24.57 0.79 -18.86
N ASN A 257 -23.71 1.72 -18.45
CA ASN A 257 -23.92 3.17 -18.50
C ASN A 257 -23.04 3.80 -19.56
#